data_AF-A0A418M7F4-F1
#
_entry.id   AF-A0A418M7F4-F1
#
_cell.length_a   1.000
_cell.length_b   1.000
_cell.length_c   1.000
_cell.angle_alpha   90.00
_cell.angle_beta   90.00
_cell.angle_gamma   90.00
#
_symmetry.space_group_name_H-M   'P 1'
#
loop_
_entity.id
_entity.type
_entity.pdbx_description
1 polymer ?
#
loop_
_entity_poly.entity_id
_entity_poly.type
_entity_poly.pdbx_seq_one_letter_code
_entity_poly.pdbx_strand_id
1 'polypeptide(L)' 'EHPPNLQTAVLWIAKLGGFLGRAHDGNPGLKVLWKGLRRLEDLTTMWEILHPT' A
#
# COMPACT_ATOMS: atom_id res chain seq x y z
N GLU A 1 -4.55 -6.02 -17.69
CA GLU A 1 -5.08 -6.07 -16.31
C GLU A 1 -5.86 -4.81 -16.02
N HIS A 2 -6.92 -4.88 -15.20
CA HIS A 2 -7.68 -3.70 -14.80
C HIS A 2 -7.09 -3.11 -13.52
N PRO A 3 -6.91 -1.79 -13.43
CA PRO A 3 -6.42 -1.17 -12.21
C PRO A 3 -7.38 -1.46 -11.04
N PRO A 4 -6.86 -1.61 -9.82
CA PRO A 4 -7.71 -1.79 -8.65
C PRO A 4 -8.60 -0.55 -8.47
N ASN A 5 -9.79 -0.75 -7.89
CA ASN A 5 -10.55 0.39 -7.40
C ASN A 5 -9.82 1.07 -6.24
N LEU A 6 -10.25 2.29 -5.92
CA LEU A 6 -9.61 3.10 -4.87
C LEU A 6 -9.58 2.38 -3.50
N GLN A 7 -10.66 1.71 -3.12
CA GLN A 7 -10.73 1.01 -1.84
C GLN A 7 -9.70 -0.13 -1.77
N THR A 8 -9.56 -0.91 -2.85
CA THR A 8 -8.57 -1.98 -2.95
C THR A 8 -7.16 -1.42 -2.88
N ALA A 9 -6.86 -0.33 -3.60
CA ALA A 9 -5.55 0.31 -3.55
C ALA A 9 -5.21 0.82 -2.14
N VAL A 10 -6.17 1.47 -1.46
CA VAL A 10 -6.03 1.95 -0.07
C VAL A 10 -5.75 0.79 0.89
N LEU A 11 -6.44 -0.34 0.74
CA LEU A 11 -6.21 -1.53 1.56
C LEU A 11 -4.84 -2.16 1.32
N TRP A 12 -4.35 -2.18 0.08
CA TRP A 12 -3.00 -2.67 -0.24
C TRP A 12 -1.93 -1.79 0.41
N ILE A 13 -2.06 -0.46 0.28
CA ILE A 13 -1.16 0.51 0.93
C ILE A 13 -1.19 0.31 2.44
N ALA A 14 -2.37 0.20 3.05
CA ALA A 14 -2.49 -0.01 4.49
C ALA A 14 -1.79 -1.31 4.95
N LYS A 15 -1.89 -2.40 4.16
CA LYS A 15 -1.22 -3.68 4.44
C LYS A 15 0.30 -3.53 4.44
N LEU A 16 0.88 -2.75 3.53
CA LEU A 16 2.31 -2.41 3.56
C LEU A 16 2.71 -1.70 4.85
N GLY A 17 1.81 -0.91 5.43
CA GLY A 17 2.02 -0.23 6.71
C GLY A 17 1.72 -1.07 7.96
N GLY A 18 1.36 -2.34 7.80
CA GLY A 18 1.08 -3.28 8.89
C GLY A 18 -0.40 -3.46 9.25
N PHE A 19 -1.33 -2.96 8.43
CA PHE A 19 -2.76 -3.26 8.62
C PHE A 19 -3.05 -4.71 8.26
N LEU A 20 -3.65 -5.47 9.17
CA LEU A 20 -3.91 -6.90 8.95
C LEU A 20 -5.12 -7.13 8.05
N GLY A 21 -6.17 -6.31 8.18
CA GLY A 21 -7.37 -6.39 7.36
C GLY A 21 -8.25 -7.61 7.67
N ARG A 22 -8.40 -7.93 8.97
CA ARG A 22 -9.34 -8.96 9.44
C ARG A 22 -10.79 -8.47 9.36
N ALA A 23 -11.75 -9.38 9.39
CA ALA A 23 -13.17 -9.10 9.20
C ALA A 23 -13.75 -7.99 10.11
N HIS A 24 -13.13 -7.74 11.28
CA HIS A 24 -13.59 -6.76 12.26
C HIS A 24 -12.55 -5.65 12.58
N ASP A 25 -11.49 -5.52 11.78
CA ASP A 25 -10.47 -4.47 12.01
C ASP A 25 -11.00 -3.06 11.66
N GLY A 26 -12.12 -2.96 10.95
CA GLY A 26 -12.66 -1.70 10.46
C GLY A 26 -11.81 -1.11 9.32
N ASN A 27 -11.76 0.21 9.24
CA ASN A 27 -10.98 0.92 8.22
C ASN A 27 -9.55 1.20 8.70
N PRO A 28 -8.54 1.18 7.80
CA PRO A 28 -7.18 1.50 8.16
C PRO A 28 -7.06 2.96 8.64
N GLY A 29 -6.38 3.16 9.77
CA GLY A 29 -6.11 4.50 10.30
C GLY A 29 -4.94 5.21 9.61
N LEU A 30 -4.79 6.51 9.88
CA LEU A 30 -3.77 7.38 9.29
C LEU A 30 -2.34 6.82 9.45
N LYS A 31 -2.02 6.23 10.60
CA LYS A 31 -0.66 5.75 10.91
C LYS A 31 -0.22 4.61 9.98
N VAL A 32 -1.10 3.63 9.73
CA VAL A 32 -0.78 2.51 8.83
C VAL A 32 -0.78 2.95 7.37
N LEU A 33 -1.65 3.89 6.99
CA LEU A 33 -1.62 4.47 5.63
C LEU A 33 -0.31 5.21 5.36
N TRP A 34 0.14 6.07 6.28
CA TRP A 34 1.37 6.82 6.10
C TRP A 34 2.61 5.93 6.04
N LYS A 35 2.70 4.92 6.91
CA LYS A 35 3.75 3.90 6.84
C LYS A 35 3.73 3.15 5.51
N GLY A 36 2.54 2.79 5.04
CA GLY A 36 2.32 2.09 3.79
C GLY A 36 2.75 2.90 2.57
N LEU A 37 2.39 4.18 2.51
CA LEU A 37 2.77 5.09 1.43
C LEU A 37 4.28 5.25 1.36
N ARG A 38 4.95 5.48 2.51
CA ARG A 38 6.41 5.58 2.54
C ARG A 38 7.08 4.29 2.07
N ARG A 39 6.52 3.12 2.45
CA ARG A 39 7.04 1.82 1.98
C ARG A 39 6.81 1.61 0.49
N LEU A 40 5.68 2.08 -0.05
CA LEU A 40 5.39 2.02 -1.48
C LEU A 40 6.36 2.89 -2.28
N GLU A 41 6.71 4.07 -1.78
CA GLU A 41 7.72 4.95 -2.38
C GLU A 41 9.07 4.22 -2.50
N ASP A 42 9.57 3.65 -1.40
CA ASP A 42 10.82 2.86 -1.41
C ASP A 42 10.79 1.72 -2.45
N LEU A 43 9.66 1.00 -2.52
CA LEU A 43 9.49 -0.12 -3.46
C LEU A 43 9.43 0.36 -4.92
N THR A 44 8.78 1.50 -5.17
CA THR A 44 8.72 2.11 -6.50
C THR A 44 10.10 2.55 -6.96
N THR A 45 10.85 3.24 -6.11
CA THR A 45 12.24 3.65 -6.41
C THR A 45 13.12 2.43 -6.70
N MET A 46 13.02 1.36 -5.90
CA MET A 46 13.76 0.13 -6.15
C MET A 46 13.37 -0.51 -7.49
N TRP A 47 12.08 -0.53 -7.81
CA TRP A 47 11.58 -1.06 -9.07
C TRP A 47 12.15 -0.31 -10.27
N GLU A 48 12.16 1.03 -10.23
CA GLU A 48 12.72 1.90 -11.27
C GLU A 48 14.23 1.66 -11.47
N ILE A 49 14.99 1.49 -10.39
CA ILE A 49 16.42 1.18 -10.47
C ILE A 49 16.66 -0.19 -11.15
N LEU A 50 15.82 -1.18 -10.85
CA LEU A 50 15.96 -2.54 -11.38
C LEU A 50 15.37 -2.70 -12.79
N HIS A 51 14.47 -1.81 -13.21
CA HIS A 51 13.80 -1.81 -14.52
C HIS A 51 14.01 -0.47 -15.22
N PRO A 52 15.25 -0.12 -15.57
CA PRO A 52 15.52 1.08 -16.33
C PRO A 52 14.79 0.98 -17.67
N THR A 53 13.86 1.90 -17.89
CA THR A 53 13.15 2.13 -19.16
C THR A 53 14.05 2.78 -20.19
#